data_AF-A0A1H2P9J1-F1
#
_entry.id   AF-A0A1H2P9J1-F1
#
_cell.length_a   1.000
_cell.length_b   1.000
_cell.length_c   1.000
_cell.angle_alpha   90.00
_cell.angle_beta   90.00
_cell.angle_gamma   90.00
#
_symmetry.space_group_name_H-M   'P 1'
#
loop_
_entity.id
_entity.type
_entity.pdbx_description
1 polymer ?
#
loop_
_entity_poly.entity_id
_entity_poly.type
_entity_poly.pdbx_seq_one_letter_code
_entity_poly.pdbx_strand_id
1 'polypeptide(L)'
;MQVRIVLLMAMGIASGAMAATEAPGIPGQYTLQAREINSRLLLEPDNTFSAMIEYAGAQGSAKGHWQQVGDTLKLTSDVVEPPAENLLFDLSRSRSLAELTDPVASKQAQGNYVLNLRYARSSPVPTIAPVTVVFEFNQGPETRLQWNNSVARRLYLPFSEQRSLTRVGFQAAGDQPVQWFAIDPQTRTLTLDWKVDRANGQMSYDKPQEFNLAQSQQYLRNAPRELTRIKDSYILSMNYGVAAEPPPIKPVDIFWSFSDGTQATERWTDSQQKQLLTPVATGKSLQKLGVKSAADANPQWFDVTPDSRSLDLMWDVKVNQAQLRDLSDIFKTLQLNVKNECLEVDLGNGLACYRK
;
A
#
# COMPACT_ATOMS: atom_id res chain seq x y z
N MET A 1 -18.40 70.49 52.04
CA MET A 1 -19.18 70.71 50.81
C MET A 1 -18.20 71.13 49.71
N GLN A 2 -18.08 70.29 48.67
CA GLN A 2 -17.46 70.52 47.35
C GLN A 2 -15.98 70.97 47.21
N VAL A 3 -15.15 69.96 46.90
CA VAL A 3 -14.25 69.79 45.73
C VAL A 3 -13.81 71.03 44.94
N ARG A 4 -12.48 71.18 44.77
CA ARG A 4 -11.79 71.43 43.48
C ARG A 4 -10.28 71.16 43.64
N ILE A 5 -9.83 69.98 43.18
CA ILE A 5 -8.41 69.68 42.94
C ILE A 5 -8.27 69.35 41.45
N VAL A 6 -7.31 70.04 40.85
CA VAL A 6 -6.72 69.86 39.53
C VAL A 6 -6.03 68.51 39.45
N LEU A 7 -6.16 67.77 38.34
CA LEU A 7 -4.99 67.09 37.77
C LEU A 7 -5.16 66.76 36.28
N LEU A 8 -4.08 67.05 35.57
CA LEU A 8 -3.83 66.85 34.15
C LEU A 8 -3.98 65.39 33.70
N MET A 9 -4.49 65.24 32.48
CA MET A 9 -4.40 64.01 31.69
C MET A 9 -2.94 63.72 31.30
N ALA A 10 -2.49 62.50 31.57
CA ALA A 10 -1.42 61.85 30.82
C ALA A 10 -1.95 60.50 30.32
N MET A 11 -2.21 60.42 29.01
CA MET A 11 -2.53 59.17 28.32
C MET A 11 -1.29 58.27 28.31
N GLY A 12 -1.27 57.26 29.18
CA GLY A 12 -0.41 56.10 29.03
C GLY A 12 -1.16 55.03 28.23
N ILE A 13 -0.88 54.92 26.93
CA ILE A 13 -1.28 53.76 26.15
C ILE A 13 -0.33 52.63 26.55
N ALA A 14 -0.74 51.82 27.53
CA ALA A 14 -0.09 50.53 27.75
C ALA A 14 -0.49 49.63 26.58
N SER A 15 0.38 49.58 25.57
CA SER A 15 0.36 48.54 24.55
C SER A 15 0.64 47.22 25.24
N GLY A 16 -0.42 46.56 25.72
CA GLY A 16 -0.38 45.14 26.00
C GLY A 16 -0.14 44.44 24.68
N ALA A 17 1.13 44.18 24.36
CA ALA A 17 1.46 43.15 23.40
C ALA A 17 0.88 41.86 23.98
N MET A 18 -0.31 41.49 23.50
CA MET A 18 -0.70 40.10 23.48
C MET A 18 0.39 39.44 22.64
N ALA A 19 1.39 38.85 23.32
CA ALA A 19 2.18 37.81 22.70
C ALA A 19 1.14 36.76 22.30
N ALA A 20 0.77 36.77 21.02
CA ALA A 20 0.19 35.60 20.40
C ALA A 20 1.22 34.52 20.66
N THR A 21 0.89 33.58 21.54
CA THR A 21 1.63 32.34 21.68
C THR A 21 1.52 31.69 20.31
N GLU A 22 2.53 31.91 19.46
CA GLU A 22 2.69 31.17 18.22
C GLU A 22 2.59 29.70 18.61
N ALA A 23 1.56 29.01 18.11
CA ALA A 23 1.61 27.56 18.08
C ALA A 23 2.95 27.21 17.46
N PRO A 24 3.80 26.38 18.09
CA PRO A 24 5.13 26.12 17.56
C PRO A 24 4.97 25.61 16.13
N GLY A 25 5.47 26.38 15.17
CA GLY A 25 5.35 26.02 13.76
C GLY A 25 6.00 24.66 13.50
N ILE A 26 5.51 23.91 12.51
CA ILE A 26 6.13 22.67 12.03
C ILE A 26 7.62 22.83 11.65
N PRO A 27 8.10 23.97 11.12
CA PRO A 27 9.52 24.13 10.85
C PRO A 27 10.40 23.97 12.11
N GLY A 28 11.54 23.32 11.94
CA GLY A 28 12.48 23.07 13.02
C GLY A 28 13.44 21.91 12.76
N GLN A 29 14.42 21.78 13.65
CA GLN A 29 15.27 20.60 13.74
C GLN A 29 14.63 19.63 14.72
N TYR A 30 14.60 18.35 14.35
CA TYR A 30 14.01 17.29 15.13
C TYR A 30 14.98 16.11 15.25
N THR A 31 15.00 15.49 16.42
CA THR A 31 15.74 14.25 16.69
C THR A 31 14.78 13.15 17.09
N LEU A 32 14.94 11.96 16.49
CA LEU A 32 14.14 10.80 16.81
C LEU A 32 14.47 10.27 18.21
N GLN A 33 13.46 10.15 19.05
CA GLN A 33 13.53 9.51 20.36
C GLN A 33 13.22 8.02 20.21
N ALA A 34 14.21 7.25 19.74
CA ALA A 34 14.13 5.80 19.60
C ALA A 34 15.45 5.15 20.05
N ARG A 35 15.36 3.96 20.63
CA ARG A 35 16.56 3.20 21.04
C ARG A 35 17.30 2.71 19.81
N GLU A 36 18.63 2.83 19.81
CA GLU A 36 19.56 2.31 18.79
C GLU A 36 19.45 2.93 17.38
N ILE A 37 18.50 3.85 17.16
CA ILE A 37 18.31 4.56 15.90
C ILE A 37 18.69 6.03 16.12
N ASN A 38 19.70 6.50 15.41
CA ASN A 38 20.06 7.92 15.37
C ASN A 38 19.44 8.53 14.12
N SER A 39 18.40 9.35 14.26
CA SER A 39 17.75 10.00 13.12
C SER A 39 17.51 11.47 13.40
N ARG A 40 17.77 12.31 12.40
CA ARG A 40 17.56 13.76 12.43
C ARG A 40 16.73 14.19 11.23
N LEU A 41 15.82 15.11 11.48
CA LEU A 41 14.93 15.69 10.49
C LEU A 41 14.95 17.21 10.63
N LEU A 42 15.32 17.91 9.58
CA LEU A 42 15.23 19.37 9.46
C LEU A 42 14.07 19.69 8.52
N LEU A 43 13.09 20.44 9.01
CA LEU A 43 11.96 20.97 8.25
C LEU A 43 12.14 22.48 8.10
N GLU A 44 12.32 22.94 6.88
CA GLU A 44 12.52 24.35 6.57
C GLU A 44 11.18 25.07 6.34
N PRO A 45 11.06 26.38 6.65
CA PRO A 45 9.83 27.15 6.44
C PRO A 45 9.36 27.24 4.98
N ASP A 46 10.24 26.96 4.01
CA ASP A 46 9.94 26.98 2.57
C ASP A 46 9.35 25.66 2.05
N ASN A 47 8.96 24.76 2.96
CA ASN A 47 8.45 23.42 2.68
C ASN A 47 9.49 22.43 2.14
N THR A 48 10.79 22.69 2.37
CA THR A 48 11.86 21.70 2.09
C THR A 48 12.31 20.97 3.35
N PHE A 49 12.85 19.76 3.21
CA PHE A 49 13.42 19.00 4.31
C PHE A 49 14.81 18.44 3.99
N SER A 50 15.57 18.19 5.05
CA SER A 50 16.76 17.34 5.02
C SER A 50 16.68 16.35 6.17
N ALA A 51 16.94 15.07 5.90
CA ALA A 51 16.86 14.01 6.90
C ALA A 51 18.07 13.07 6.81
N MET A 52 18.43 12.49 7.95
CA MET A 52 19.43 11.43 8.05
C MET A 52 18.97 10.38 9.07
N ILE A 53 19.31 9.13 8.86
CA ILE A 53 19.07 8.03 9.78
C ILE A 53 20.27 7.08 9.80
N GLU A 54 20.57 6.55 10.96
CA GLU A 54 21.61 5.54 11.19
C GLU A 54 21.05 4.48 12.13
N TYR A 55 21.22 3.21 11.78
CA TYR A 55 20.80 2.07 12.59
C TYR A 55 21.69 0.88 12.31
N ALA A 56 22.26 0.26 13.34
CA ALA A 56 23.06 -0.97 13.23
C ALA A 56 24.15 -0.96 12.14
N GLY A 57 24.80 0.19 11.91
CA GLY A 57 25.85 0.36 10.89
C GLY A 57 25.33 0.56 9.46
N ALA A 58 24.01 0.63 9.27
CA ALA A 58 23.35 1.15 8.08
C ALA A 58 23.09 2.65 8.25
N GLN A 59 23.10 3.40 7.15
CA GLN A 59 22.88 4.84 7.14
C GLN A 59 22.03 5.25 5.94
N GLY A 60 21.33 6.37 6.04
CA GLY A 60 20.54 6.91 4.94
C GLY A 60 20.37 8.41 5.09
N SER A 61 20.27 9.12 3.99
CA SER A 61 19.95 10.54 3.99
C SER A 61 19.05 10.89 2.82
N ALA A 62 18.14 11.84 3.01
CA ALA A 62 17.26 12.32 1.97
C ALA A 62 17.05 13.83 2.07
N LYS A 63 16.73 14.44 0.94
CA LYS A 63 16.25 15.82 0.84
C LYS A 63 15.00 15.82 -0.03
N GLY A 64 14.11 16.76 0.23
CA GLY A 64 12.94 16.95 -0.61
C GLY A 64 11.97 17.93 -0.02
N HIS A 65 10.68 17.65 -0.22
CA HIS A 65 9.61 18.56 0.16
C HIS A 65 8.70 17.96 1.23
N TRP A 66 8.18 18.79 2.11
CA TRP A 66 7.19 18.39 3.10
C TRP A 66 5.87 19.13 2.92
N GLN A 67 4.79 18.47 3.29
CA GLN A 67 3.45 19.06 3.27
C GLN A 67 2.66 18.53 4.47
N GLN A 68 2.00 19.43 5.20
CA GLN A 68 1.05 19.06 6.22
C GLN A 68 -0.38 19.01 5.65
N VAL A 69 -1.07 17.93 5.97
CA VAL A 69 -2.48 17.69 5.64
C VAL A 69 -3.18 17.22 6.91
N GLY A 70 -4.00 18.09 7.52
CA GLY A 70 -4.57 17.83 8.85
C GLY A 70 -3.47 17.57 9.87
N ASP A 71 -3.56 16.45 10.59
CA ASP A 71 -2.55 16.00 11.56
C ASP A 71 -1.46 15.11 10.94
N THR A 72 -1.37 15.02 9.62
CA THR A 72 -0.34 14.22 8.93
C THR A 72 0.66 15.12 8.24
N LEU A 73 1.95 14.93 8.56
CA LEU A 73 3.06 15.54 7.85
C LEU A 73 3.67 14.52 6.88
N LYS A 74 3.62 14.80 5.59
CA LYS A 74 4.17 13.94 4.53
C LYS A 74 5.49 14.51 4.02
N LEU A 75 6.52 13.67 3.98
CA LEU A 75 7.81 13.95 3.33
C LEU A 75 7.87 13.27 1.96
N THR A 76 8.35 13.97 0.94
CA THR A 76 8.56 13.45 -0.42
C THR A 76 9.98 13.76 -0.86
N SER A 77 10.81 12.73 -1.03
CA SER A 77 12.22 12.88 -1.44
C SER A 77 12.35 13.34 -2.89
N ASP A 78 13.32 14.21 -3.19
CA ASP A 78 13.65 14.66 -4.55
C ASP A 78 14.54 13.65 -5.31
N VAL A 79 14.99 12.58 -4.64
CA VAL A 79 15.87 11.58 -5.24
C VAL A 79 15.16 10.90 -6.41
N VAL A 80 15.67 11.14 -7.62
CA VAL A 80 15.34 10.35 -8.81
C VAL A 80 16.07 9.02 -8.72
N GLU A 81 15.34 7.94 -8.53
CA GLU A 81 15.94 6.61 -8.45
C GLU A 81 16.61 6.22 -9.78
N PRO A 82 17.87 5.77 -9.77
CA PRO A 82 18.44 5.17 -10.97
C PRO A 82 17.63 3.91 -11.34
N PRO A 83 17.53 3.58 -12.63
CA PRO A 83 16.82 2.38 -13.04
C PRO A 83 17.38 1.13 -12.36
N ALA A 84 16.49 0.28 -11.86
CA ALA A 84 16.85 -0.98 -11.25
C ALA A 84 17.64 -1.84 -12.25
N GLU A 85 18.83 -2.27 -11.82
CA GLU A 85 19.75 -3.01 -12.69
C GLU A 85 19.60 -4.53 -12.55
N ASN A 86 19.36 -5.00 -11.32
CA ASN A 86 19.26 -6.42 -11.00
C ASN A 86 17.81 -6.76 -10.67
N LEU A 87 17.15 -7.46 -11.59
CA LEU A 87 15.75 -7.85 -11.46
C LEU A 87 15.65 -9.35 -11.12
N LEU A 88 14.62 -9.70 -10.36
CA LEU A 88 14.20 -11.07 -10.11
C LEU A 88 12.87 -11.29 -10.79
N PHE A 89 12.70 -12.47 -11.39
CA PHE A 89 11.48 -12.83 -12.10
C PHE A 89 10.93 -14.17 -11.61
N ASP A 90 9.62 -14.22 -11.45
CA ASP A 90 8.87 -15.43 -11.14
C ASP A 90 7.61 -15.53 -12.01
N LEU A 91 7.46 -16.64 -12.73
CA LEU A 91 6.24 -16.93 -13.47
C LEU A 91 5.21 -17.54 -12.52
N SER A 92 4.51 -16.65 -11.81
CA SER A 92 3.63 -17.01 -10.68
C SER A 92 2.36 -17.78 -11.08
N ARG A 93 1.87 -17.59 -12.32
CA ARG A 93 0.64 -18.22 -12.80
C ARG A 93 0.57 -18.25 -14.32
N SER A 94 0.02 -19.33 -14.85
CA SER A 94 -0.49 -19.42 -16.22
C SER A 94 -1.98 -19.78 -16.19
N ARG A 95 -2.76 -19.30 -17.18
CA ARG A 95 -4.18 -19.61 -17.33
C ARG A 95 -4.52 -19.85 -18.78
N SER A 96 -5.32 -20.88 -19.03
CA SER A 96 -5.98 -21.14 -20.31
C SER A 96 -7.10 -20.12 -20.57
N LEU A 97 -7.61 -20.09 -21.81
CA LEU A 97 -8.75 -19.22 -22.15
C LEU A 97 -10.01 -19.58 -21.34
N ALA A 98 -10.22 -20.87 -21.05
CA ALA A 98 -11.39 -21.36 -20.32
C ALA A 98 -11.39 -20.95 -18.84
N GLU A 99 -10.22 -20.70 -18.26
CA GLU A 99 -10.06 -20.26 -16.87
C GLU A 99 -10.21 -18.74 -16.70
N LEU A 100 -10.28 -17.98 -17.80
CA LEU A 100 -10.48 -16.53 -17.78
C LEU A 100 -11.96 -16.19 -17.67
N THR A 101 -12.40 -15.86 -16.45
CA THR A 101 -13.78 -15.45 -16.16
C THR A 101 -14.04 -13.96 -16.39
N ASP A 102 -12.99 -13.13 -16.42
CA ASP A 102 -13.11 -11.70 -16.71
C ASP A 102 -13.33 -11.47 -18.22
N PRO A 103 -14.43 -10.82 -18.64
CA PRO A 103 -14.76 -10.66 -20.06
C PRO A 103 -13.71 -9.87 -20.85
N VAL A 104 -13.05 -8.89 -20.24
CA VAL A 104 -12.05 -8.04 -20.90
C VAL A 104 -10.77 -8.84 -21.12
N ALA A 105 -10.27 -9.48 -20.07
CA ALA A 105 -9.10 -10.35 -20.14
C ALA A 105 -9.32 -11.51 -21.12
N SER A 106 -10.49 -12.14 -21.08
CA SER A 106 -10.86 -13.24 -21.99
C SER A 106 -10.84 -12.76 -23.45
N LYS A 107 -11.47 -11.61 -23.76
CA LYS A 107 -11.47 -11.03 -25.11
C LYS A 107 -10.06 -10.73 -25.62
N GLN A 108 -9.20 -10.18 -24.76
CA GLN A 108 -7.81 -9.89 -25.14
C GLN A 108 -7.00 -11.17 -25.42
N ALA A 109 -7.23 -12.20 -24.59
CA ALA A 109 -6.57 -13.51 -24.67
C ALA A 109 -7.08 -14.41 -25.81
N GLN A 110 -8.19 -14.07 -26.46
CA GLN A 110 -8.68 -14.79 -27.65
C GLN A 110 -7.73 -14.63 -28.85
N GLY A 111 -7.16 -13.43 -29.04
CA GLY A 111 -6.26 -13.13 -30.15
C GLY A 111 -4.78 -13.06 -29.78
N ASN A 112 -4.45 -13.01 -28.49
CA ASN A 112 -3.10 -12.77 -28.02
C ASN A 112 -2.72 -13.71 -26.86
N TYR A 113 -1.44 -14.02 -26.75
CA TYR A 113 -0.82 -14.34 -25.47
C TYR A 113 -0.68 -13.04 -24.67
N VAL A 114 -1.17 -13.06 -23.44
CA VAL A 114 -1.15 -11.89 -22.53
C VAL A 114 -0.12 -12.15 -21.45
N LEU A 115 0.95 -11.36 -21.40
CA LEU A 115 1.88 -11.34 -20.28
C LEU A 115 1.55 -10.17 -19.37
N ASN A 116 1.00 -10.47 -18.18
CA ASN A 116 0.79 -9.48 -17.14
C ASN A 116 2.09 -9.29 -16.35
N LEU A 117 2.53 -8.05 -16.25
CA LEU A 117 3.75 -7.64 -15.57
C LEU A 117 3.37 -7.09 -14.19
N ARG A 118 3.79 -7.78 -13.12
CA ARG A 118 3.37 -7.47 -11.74
C ARG A 118 4.57 -7.19 -10.85
N TYR A 119 4.67 -5.97 -10.35
CA TYR A 119 5.65 -5.68 -9.32
C TYR A 119 5.26 -6.38 -8.02
N ALA A 120 6.18 -7.16 -7.44
CA ALA A 120 5.89 -8.05 -6.33
C ALA A 120 5.66 -7.32 -5.00
N ARG A 121 6.14 -6.08 -4.88
CA ARG A 121 6.02 -5.31 -3.64
C ARG A 121 4.65 -4.69 -3.48
N SER A 122 4.17 -4.66 -2.24
CA SER A 122 2.99 -3.89 -1.85
C SER A 122 3.39 -2.50 -1.39
N SER A 123 2.52 -1.51 -1.55
CA SER A 123 2.76 -0.22 -0.89
C SER A 123 2.82 -0.43 0.63
N PRO A 124 3.65 0.36 1.34
CA PRO A 124 3.59 0.41 2.78
C PRO A 124 2.16 0.81 3.19
N VAL A 125 1.61 0.06 4.13
CA VAL A 125 0.27 0.33 4.66
C VAL A 125 0.39 1.52 5.62
N PRO A 126 -0.32 2.64 5.39
CA PRO A 126 -0.24 3.77 6.29
C PRO A 126 -0.81 3.40 7.66
N THR A 127 -0.35 4.08 8.72
CA THR A 127 -1.01 4.03 10.02
C THR A 127 -2.40 4.63 9.88
N ILE A 128 -3.41 3.92 10.37
CA ILE A 128 -4.82 4.35 10.35
C ILE A 128 -5.34 4.50 11.76
N ALA A 129 -6.26 5.44 11.96
CA ALA A 129 -7.08 5.47 13.15
C ALA A 129 -7.91 4.17 13.25
N PRO A 130 -8.26 3.70 14.47
CA PRO A 130 -9.12 2.54 14.62
C PRO A 130 -10.48 2.72 13.94
N VAL A 131 -10.81 1.79 13.06
CA VAL A 131 -12.09 1.69 12.35
C VAL A 131 -12.97 0.69 13.07
N THR A 132 -14.22 1.06 13.33
CA THR A 132 -15.22 0.10 13.79
C THR A 132 -15.82 -0.61 12.57
N VAL A 133 -15.64 -1.93 12.50
CA VAL A 133 -16.27 -2.79 11.50
C VAL A 133 -17.54 -3.38 12.11
N VAL A 134 -18.68 -3.10 11.48
CA VAL A 134 -20.02 -3.50 11.94
C VAL A 134 -20.54 -4.62 11.04
N PHE A 135 -21.03 -5.69 11.65
CA PHE A 135 -21.57 -6.85 10.96
C PHE A 135 -23.04 -7.01 11.33
N GLU A 136 -23.90 -6.89 10.32
CA GLU A 136 -25.33 -7.09 10.47
C GLU A 136 -25.73 -8.47 9.95
N PHE A 137 -26.62 -9.13 10.68
CA PHE A 137 -27.10 -10.47 10.38
C PHE A 137 -28.59 -10.46 10.11
N ASN A 138 -29.09 -11.50 9.45
CA ASN A 138 -30.51 -11.71 9.21
C ASN A 138 -31.34 -11.84 10.51
N GLN A 139 -30.70 -12.21 11.62
CA GLN A 139 -31.31 -12.29 12.95
C GLN A 139 -30.29 -12.10 14.07
N GLY A 140 -30.79 -11.69 15.24
CA GLY A 140 -29.99 -11.41 16.42
C GLY A 140 -29.27 -10.05 16.37
N PRO A 141 -28.43 -9.75 17.37
CA PRO A 141 -27.75 -8.45 17.44
C PRO A 141 -26.68 -8.33 16.36
N GLU A 142 -26.30 -7.09 16.03
CA GLU A 142 -25.10 -6.83 15.26
C GLU A 142 -23.83 -7.21 16.04
N THR A 143 -22.71 -7.32 15.33
CA THR A 143 -21.38 -7.51 15.94
C THR A 143 -20.46 -6.39 15.52
N ARG A 144 -19.71 -5.82 16.47
CA ARG A 144 -18.78 -4.70 16.22
C ARG A 144 -17.37 -5.14 16.58
N LEU A 145 -16.43 -4.98 15.66
CA LEU A 145 -15.02 -5.26 15.88
C LEU A 145 -14.19 -3.99 15.61
N GLN A 146 -13.11 -3.82 16.35
CA GLN A 146 -12.14 -2.76 16.08
C GLN A 146 -11.10 -3.30 15.09
N TRP A 147 -10.78 -2.49 14.07
CA TRP A 147 -9.72 -2.76 13.13
C TRP A 147 -8.75 -1.58 13.07
N ASN A 148 -7.47 -1.89 13.19
CA ASN A 148 -6.36 -0.95 13.04
C ASN A 148 -5.11 -1.74 12.60
N ASN A 149 -3.97 -1.07 12.44
CA ASN A 149 -2.73 -1.71 11.99
C ASN A 149 -2.25 -2.87 12.91
N SER A 150 -2.65 -2.89 14.20
CA SER A 150 -2.25 -3.93 15.16
C SER A 150 -3.13 -5.18 15.17
N VAL A 151 -4.37 -5.10 14.66
CA VAL A 151 -5.37 -6.19 14.73
C VAL A 151 -5.23 -7.22 13.58
N ALA A 152 -4.13 -7.16 12.83
CA ALA A 152 -3.85 -7.94 11.62
C ALA A 152 -4.78 -7.65 10.43
N ARG A 153 -4.37 -8.08 9.22
CA ARG A 153 -5.10 -7.84 7.95
C ARG A 153 -6.41 -8.64 7.81
N ARG A 154 -6.79 -9.41 8.82
CA ARG A 154 -7.96 -10.30 8.78
C ARG A 154 -8.76 -10.21 10.06
N LEU A 155 -10.08 -10.18 9.90
CA LEU A 155 -11.04 -10.37 10.98
C LEU A 155 -11.75 -11.70 10.78
N TYR A 156 -12.09 -12.33 11.90
CA TYR A 156 -12.80 -13.59 11.94
C TYR A 156 -14.09 -13.40 12.72
N LEU A 157 -15.20 -13.88 12.17
CA LEU A 157 -16.48 -13.89 12.86
C LEU A 157 -17.07 -15.29 12.87
N PRO A 158 -17.71 -15.73 13.96
CA PRO A 158 -18.41 -17.01 13.98
C PRO A 158 -19.42 -17.11 12.83
N PHE A 159 -19.41 -18.26 12.16
CA PHE A 159 -20.35 -18.60 11.09
C PHE A 159 -21.47 -19.51 11.64
N SER A 160 -22.70 -19.25 11.22
CA SER A 160 -23.87 -20.10 11.48
C SER A 160 -24.82 -20.01 10.30
N GLU A 161 -25.37 -21.14 9.85
CA GLU A 161 -26.36 -21.18 8.77
C GLU A 161 -27.68 -20.50 9.16
N GLN A 162 -28.01 -20.52 10.46
CA GLN A 162 -29.20 -19.85 10.96
C GLN A 162 -29.00 -18.33 11.03
N ARG A 163 -27.78 -17.87 11.36
CA ARG A 163 -27.44 -16.45 11.52
C ARG A 163 -26.48 -16.01 10.42
N SER A 164 -27.02 -15.76 9.22
CA SER A 164 -26.23 -15.34 8.07
C SER A 164 -25.98 -13.85 8.05
N LEU A 165 -24.76 -13.47 7.64
CA LEU A 165 -24.35 -12.09 7.42
C LEU A 165 -25.14 -11.48 6.26
N THR A 166 -25.73 -10.30 6.47
CA THR A 166 -26.52 -9.56 5.46
C THR A 166 -25.80 -8.30 5.00
N ARG A 167 -25.08 -7.62 5.91
CA ARG A 167 -24.31 -6.42 5.58
C ARG A 167 -23.02 -6.33 6.40
N VAL A 168 -22.00 -5.71 5.80
CA VAL A 168 -20.80 -5.26 6.51
C VAL A 168 -20.66 -3.74 6.38
N GLY A 169 -20.31 -3.08 7.47
CA GLY A 169 -20.23 -1.65 7.60
C GLY A 169 -18.87 -1.19 8.13
N PHE A 170 -18.37 -0.07 7.64
CA PHE A 170 -17.11 0.52 8.10
C PHE A 170 -17.36 1.94 8.62
N GLN A 171 -16.89 2.20 9.85
CA GLN A 171 -17.04 3.48 10.53
C GLN A 171 -15.67 3.98 11.02
N ALA A 172 -15.16 5.04 10.41
CA ALA A 172 -13.81 5.56 10.66
C ALA A 172 -13.65 6.25 12.02
N ALA A 173 -14.70 6.93 12.52
CA ALA A 173 -14.77 7.52 13.85
C ALA A 173 -16.23 7.44 14.35
N GLY A 174 -16.45 7.44 15.67
CA GLY A 174 -17.74 7.12 16.28
C GLY A 174 -18.92 8.02 15.86
N ASP A 175 -18.65 9.22 15.36
CA ASP A 175 -19.61 10.19 14.84
C ASP A 175 -19.78 10.14 13.31
N GLN A 176 -18.90 9.44 12.59
CA GLN A 176 -18.98 9.28 11.14
C GLN A 176 -20.06 8.28 10.73
N PRO A 177 -20.77 8.51 9.61
CA PRO A 177 -21.74 7.56 9.10
C PRO A 177 -21.07 6.25 8.70
N VAL A 178 -21.79 5.14 8.90
CA VAL A 178 -21.31 3.81 8.51
C VAL A 178 -21.45 3.64 7.00
N GLN A 179 -20.35 3.31 6.31
CA GLN A 179 -20.40 2.89 4.92
C GLN A 179 -20.78 1.41 4.83
N TRP A 180 -21.97 1.12 4.30
CA TRP A 180 -22.53 -0.23 4.23
C TRP A 180 -22.34 -0.93 2.87
N PHE A 181 -22.09 -2.23 2.93
CA PHE A 181 -22.11 -3.14 1.79
C PHE A 181 -23.06 -4.30 2.06
N ALA A 182 -23.96 -4.57 1.12
CA ALA A 182 -24.81 -5.76 1.15
C ALA A 182 -23.98 -7.01 0.79
N ILE A 183 -24.26 -8.11 1.49
CA ILE A 183 -23.52 -9.38 1.40
C ILE A 183 -24.49 -10.50 0.94
N ASP A 184 -24.01 -11.34 0.03
CA ASP A 184 -24.69 -12.56 -0.39
C ASP A 184 -24.78 -13.55 0.79
N PRO A 185 -25.97 -14.13 1.08
CA PRO A 185 -26.14 -15.08 2.18
C PRO A 185 -25.23 -16.32 2.11
N GLN A 186 -24.75 -16.68 0.92
CA GLN A 186 -23.85 -17.83 0.71
C GLN A 186 -22.38 -17.50 0.97
N THR A 187 -22.04 -16.24 1.21
CA THR A 187 -20.68 -15.78 1.44
C THR A 187 -20.04 -16.49 2.64
N ARG A 188 -18.75 -16.77 2.52
CA ARG A 188 -17.88 -17.32 3.58
C ARG A 188 -16.61 -16.52 3.74
N THR A 189 -16.06 -16.03 2.63
CA THR A 189 -14.91 -15.13 2.63
C THR A 189 -15.29 -13.81 1.97
N LEU A 190 -14.91 -12.72 2.62
CA LEU A 190 -14.97 -11.37 2.07
C LEU A 190 -13.56 -10.85 1.90
N THR A 191 -13.28 -10.24 0.76
CA THR A 191 -12.02 -9.52 0.53
C THR A 191 -12.35 -8.10 0.11
N LEU A 192 -11.74 -7.13 0.78
CA LEU A 192 -12.00 -5.72 0.55
C LEU A 192 -10.68 -5.00 0.37
N ASP A 193 -10.58 -4.20 -0.68
CA ASP A 193 -9.48 -3.28 -0.87
C ASP A 193 -9.87 -1.92 -0.28
N TRP A 194 -8.94 -1.32 0.47
CA TRP A 194 -9.11 -0.01 1.07
C TRP A 194 -7.95 0.91 0.72
N LYS A 195 -8.22 2.21 0.69
CA LYS A 195 -7.21 3.25 0.45
C LYS A 195 -7.48 4.46 1.33
N VAL A 196 -6.45 5.24 1.57
CA VAL A 196 -6.56 6.55 2.22
C VAL A 196 -6.29 7.61 1.17
N ASP A 197 -7.22 8.54 1.03
CA ASP A 197 -6.97 9.77 0.30
C ASP A 197 -5.91 10.57 1.07
N ARG A 198 -4.74 10.70 0.46
CA ARG A 198 -3.57 11.34 1.08
C ARG A 198 -3.74 12.86 1.24
N ALA A 199 -4.73 13.47 0.60
CA ALA A 199 -4.99 14.91 0.67
C ALA A 199 -5.93 15.31 1.81
N ASN A 200 -6.63 14.36 2.45
CA ASN A 200 -7.55 14.65 3.56
C ASN A 200 -7.59 13.55 4.64
N GLY A 201 -6.84 12.45 4.47
CA GLY A 201 -6.81 11.33 5.41
C GLY A 201 -8.06 10.43 5.35
N GLN A 202 -9.00 10.68 4.43
CA GLN A 202 -10.25 9.93 4.36
C GLN A 202 -10.04 8.52 3.83
N MET A 203 -10.55 7.53 4.56
CA MET A 203 -10.58 6.14 4.10
C MET A 203 -11.71 5.93 3.10
N SER A 204 -11.42 5.15 2.07
CA SER A 204 -12.41 4.65 1.13
C SER A 204 -12.21 3.16 0.90
N TYR A 205 -13.31 2.50 0.57
CA TYR A 205 -13.41 1.06 0.47
C TYR A 205 -14.04 0.70 -0.87
N ASP A 206 -13.40 -0.20 -1.61
CA ASP A 206 -13.98 -0.75 -2.82
C ASP A 206 -15.06 -1.78 -2.47
N LYS A 207 -15.92 -2.16 -3.42
CA LYS A 207 -16.94 -3.19 -3.17
C LYS A 207 -16.25 -4.51 -2.74
N PRO A 208 -16.71 -5.16 -1.65
CA PRO A 208 -16.15 -6.45 -1.26
C PRO A 208 -16.29 -7.49 -2.38
N GLN A 209 -15.21 -8.25 -2.60
CA GLN A 209 -15.27 -9.50 -3.33
C GLN A 209 -15.75 -10.60 -2.38
N GLU A 210 -16.74 -11.34 -2.84
CA GLU A 210 -17.44 -12.33 -2.03
C GLU A 210 -17.19 -13.73 -2.60
N PHE A 211 -16.84 -14.66 -1.73
CA PHE A 211 -16.62 -16.05 -2.09
C PHE A 211 -17.53 -16.94 -1.25
N ASN A 212 -18.29 -17.80 -1.93
CA ASN A 212 -19.00 -18.89 -1.26
C ASN A 212 -18.01 -19.95 -0.72
N LEU A 213 -18.50 -21.01 -0.10
CA LEU A 213 -17.64 -22.03 0.51
C LEU A 213 -16.67 -22.68 -0.49
N ALA A 214 -17.15 -23.12 -1.65
CA ALA A 214 -16.32 -23.80 -2.65
C ALA A 214 -15.26 -22.86 -3.24
N GLN A 215 -15.66 -21.64 -3.60
CA GLN A 215 -14.74 -20.61 -4.08
C GLN A 215 -13.69 -20.25 -3.03
N SER A 216 -14.10 -20.14 -1.77
CA SER A 216 -13.19 -19.85 -0.67
C SER A 216 -12.18 -20.97 -0.43
N GLN A 217 -12.60 -22.24 -0.52
CA GLN A 217 -11.69 -23.39 -0.42
C GLN A 217 -10.63 -23.36 -1.53
N GLN A 218 -11.04 -23.02 -2.75
CA GLN A 218 -10.12 -22.88 -3.88
C GLN A 218 -9.16 -21.69 -3.71
N TYR A 219 -9.67 -20.57 -3.20
CA TYR A 219 -8.89 -19.37 -2.91
C TYR A 219 -7.85 -19.62 -1.82
N LEU A 220 -8.24 -20.33 -0.75
CA LEU A 220 -7.42 -20.61 0.43
C LEU A 220 -6.64 -21.93 0.33
N ARG A 221 -6.55 -22.57 -0.84
CA ARG A 221 -5.94 -23.91 -1.02
C ARG A 221 -4.51 -24.04 -0.44
N ASN A 222 -3.76 -22.95 -0.41
CA ASN A 222 -2.38 -22.89 0.11
C ASN A 222 -2.30 -22.38 1.57
N ALA A 223 -3.43 -22.24 2.26
CA ALA A 223 -3.54 -21.70 3.61
C ALA A 223 -4.30 -22.69 4.53
N PRO A 224 -3.67 -23.80 4.97
CA PRO A 224 -4.35 -24.90 5.67
C PRO A 224 -5.03 -24.49 6.98
N ARG A 225 -4.47 -23.49 7.69
CA ARG A 225 -5.11 -22.93 8.90
C ARG A 225 -6.43 -22.23 8.56
N GLU A 226 -6.48 -21.50 7.45
CA GLU A 226 -7.68 -20.78 7.02
C GLU A 226 -8.74 -21.73 6.45
N LEU A 227 -8.32 -22.77 5.72
CA LEU A 227 -9.22 -23.85 5.29
C LEU A 227 -9.90 -24.57 6.45
N THR A 228 -9.24 -24.67 7.59
CA THR A 228 -9.85 -25.23 8.80
C THR A 228 -10.84 -24.23 9.40
N ARG A 229 -10.43 -22.96 9.51
CA ARG A 229 -11.20 -21.89 10.14
C ARG A 229 -12.45 -21.49 9.36
N ILE A 230 -12.47 -21.60 8.04
CA ILE A 230 -13.67 -21.25 7.26
C ILE A 230 -14.86 -22.20 7.49
N LYS A 231 -14.63 -23.34 8.15
CA LYS A 231 -15.72 -24.27 8.52
C LYS A 231 -16.64 -23.69 9.58
N ASP A 232 -16.12 -22.83 10.45
CA ASP A 232 -16.84 -22.27 11.60
C ASP A 232 -16.80 -20.73 11.66
N SER A 233 -16.14 -20.08 10.69
CA SER A 233 -15.96 -18.63 10.69
C SER A 233 -16.14 -18.01 9.29
N TYR A 234 -16.75 -16.83 9.26
CA TYR A 234 -16.53 -15.87 8.18
C TYR A 234 -15.09 -15.35 8.26
N ILE A 235 -14.48 -15.16 7.09
CA ILE A 235 -13.14 -14.57 6.97
C ILE A 235 -13.25 -13.26 6.21
N LEU A 236 -12.96 -12.14 6.87
CA LEU A 236 -12.85 -10.83 6.22
C LEU A 236 -11.38 -10.47 6.07
N SER A 237 -10.90 -10.31 4.83
CA SER A 237 -9.54 -9.84 4.52
C SER A 237 -9.59 -8.39 4.04
N MET A 238 -8.73 -7.54 4.61
CA MET A 238 -8.62 -6.12 4.28
C MET A 238 -7.24 -5.86 3.68
N ASN A 239 -7.20 -5.57 2.39
CA ASN A 239 -5.95 -5.28 1.70
C ASN A 239 -5.84 -3.79 1.43
N TYR A 240 -4.62 -3.25 1.57
CA TYR A 240 -4.36 -1.90 1.14
C TYR A 240 -4.30 -1.87 -0.39
N GLY A 241 -5.31 -1.27 -1.03
CA GLY A 241 -5.55 -1.27 -2.48
C GLY A 241 -4.65 -0.33 -3.27
N VAL A 242 -3.59 0.22 -2.65
CA VAL A 242 -2.61 1.05 -3.33
C VAL A 242 -1.45 0.16 -3.76
N ALA A 243 -1.31 -0.06 -5.07
CA ALA A 243 -0.17 -0.76 -5.63
C ALA A 243 1.14 -0.02 -5.28
N ALA A 244 2.23 -0.75 -5.03
CA ALA A 244 3.53 -0.11 -4.97
C ALA A 244 3.86 0.47 -6.34
N GLU A 245 4.38 1.68 -6.38
CA GLU A 245 4.96 2.21 -7.60
C GLU A 245 6.28 1.48 -7.86
N PRO A 246 6.41 0.80 -9.00
CA PRO A 246 7.67 0.17 -9.35
C PRO A 246 8.75 1.23 -9.63
N PRO A 247 10.02 0.95 -9.27
CA PRO A 247 11.12 1.80 -9.68
C PRO A 247 11.30 1.72 -11.21
N PRO A 248 11.91 2.75 -11.84
CA PRO A 248 12.30 2.68 -13.24
C PRO A 248 13.16 1.43 -13.50
N ILE A 249 13.09 0.86 -14.70
CA ILE A 249 13.88 -0.31 -15.10
C ILE A 249 14.74 0.02 -16.31
N LYS A 250 15.88 -0.68 -16.44
CA LYS A 250 16.51 -0.81 -17.76
C LYS A 250 15.63 -1.71 -18.64
N PRO A 251 15.67 -1.55 -19.97
CA PRO A 251 14.90 -2.41 -20.86
C PRO A 251 15.18 -3.89 -20.64
N VAL A 252 14.11 -4.69 -20.57
CA VAL A 252 14.13 -6.15 -20.43
C VAL A 252 13.68 -6.78 -21.74
N ASP A 253 14.42 -7.75 -22.23
CA ASP A 253 14.03 -8.51 -23.42
C ASP A 253 13.17 -9.71 -23.01
N ILE A 254 12.01 -9.81 -23.65
CA ILE A 254 11.04 -10.88 -23.47
C ILE A 254 11.05 -11.76 -24.72
N PHE A 255 11.27 -13.06 -24.52
CA PHE A 255 11.34 -14.05 -25.58
C PHE A 255 10.16 -15.00 -25.47
N TRP A 256 9.42 -15.16 -26.57
CA TRP A 256 8.31 -16.09 -26.67
C TRP A 256 8.76 -17.25 -27.55
N SER A 257 8.94 -18.44 -26.96
CA SER A 257 9.39 -19.63 -27.70
C SER A 257 8.21 -20.55 -27.97
N PHE A 258 7.99 -20.84 -29.26
CA PHE A 258 6.85 -21.62 -29.72
C PHE A 258 7.21 -23.07 -30.06
N SER A 259 6.17 -23.90 -30.15
CA SER A 259 6.27 -25.35 -30.40
C SER A 259 6.90 -25.73 -31.73
N ASP A 260 6.90 -24.84 -32.71
CA ASP A 260 7.53 -25.03 -34.01
C ASP A 260 9.01 -24.61 -34.04
N GLY A 261 9.58 -24.25 -32.87
CA GLY A 261 10.94 -23.77 -32.72
C GLY A 261 11.13 -22.29 -33.05
N THR A 262 10.09 -21.59 -33.51
CA THR A 262 10.18 -20.15 -33.78
C THR A 262 10.15 -19.35 -32.47
N GLN A 263 10.72 -18.14 -32.53
CA GLN A 263 10.71 -17.21 -31.41
C GLN A 263 10.22 -15.83 -31.84
N ALA A 264 9.51 -15.15 -30.94
CA ALA A 264 9.24 -13.72 -31.03
C ALA A 264 9.94 -13.00 -29.87
N THR A 265 10.35 -11.76 -30.10
CA THR A 265 11.00 -10.94 -29.07
C THR A 265 10.26 -9.62 -28.92
N GLU A 266 10.00 -9.23 -27.68
CA GLU A 266 9.45 -7.94 -27.30
C GLU A 266 10.39 -7.28 -26.28
N ARG A 267 10.35 -5.95 -26.20
CA ARG A 267 11.20 -5.19 -25.28
C ARG A 267 10.33 -4.42 -24.31
N TRP A 268 10.47 -4.72 -23.03
CA TRP A 268 9.78 -4.06 -21.94
C TRP A 268 10.64 -2.92 -21.42
N THR A 269 10.23 -1.67 -21.66
CA THR A 269 11.05 -0.47 -21.36
C THR A 269 10.51 0.38 -20.23
N ASP A 270 9.26 0.18 -19.83
CA ASP A 270 8.59 0.98 -18.81
C ASP A 270 8.01 0.09 -17.72
N SER A 271 8.54 0.22 -16.51
CA SER A 271 8.09 -0.52 -15.32
C SER A 271 6.60 -0.36 -14.98
N GLN A 272 5.97 0.73 -15.45
CA GLN A 272 4.53 1.00 -15.27
C GLN A 272 3.66 0.26 -16.30
N GLN A 273 4.26 -0.28 -17.36
CA GLN A 273 3.56 -1.09 -18.34
C GLN A 273 3.04 -2.37 -17.68
N LYS A 274 1.72 -2.53 -17.64
CA LYS A 274 1.07 -3.65 -16.97
C LYS A 274 1.01 -4.93 -17.80
N GLN A 275 1.16 -4.81 -19.12
CA GLN A 275 1.00 -5.95 -20.02
C GLN A 275 1.79 -5.83 -21.32
N LEU A 276 2.18 -6.99 -21.84
CA LEU A 276 2.68 -7.21 -23.19
C LEU A 276 1.77 -8.20 -23.92
N LEU A 277 1.59 -7.99 -25.22
CA LEU A 277 0.63 -8.71 -26.05
C LEU A 277 1.31 -9.25 -27.30
N THR A 278 1.34 -10.57 -27.41
CA THR A 278 1.87 -11.26 -28.59
C THR A 278 0.73 -11.95 -29.34
N PRO A 279 0.52 -11.71 -30.63
CA PRO A 279 -0.53 -12.39 -31.39
C PRO A 279 -0.41 -13.91 -31.34
N VAL A 280 -1.55 -14.60 -31.22
CA VAL A 280 -1.60 -16.07 -31.34
C VAL A 280 -1.52 -16.43 -32.82
N ALA A 281 -0.51 -17.22 -33.19
CA ALA A 281 -0.38 -17.77 -34.54
C ALA A 281 -1.00 -19.17 -34.64
N THR A 282 -1.74 -19.43 -35.71
CA THR A 282 -2.35 -20.74 -35.97
C THR A 282 -1.30 -21.85 -36.02
N GLY A 283 -1.55 -22.95 -35.29
CA GLY A 283 -0.65 -24.10 -35.25
C GLY A 283 0.61 -23.93 -34.39
N LYS A 284 0.78 -22.79 -33.72
CA LYS A 284 1.91 -22.51 -32.82
C LYS A 284 1.43 -22.33 -31.38
N SER A 285 1.77 -23.26 -30.50
CA SER A 285 1.55 -23.10 -29.07
C SER A 285 2.80 -22.53 -28.40
N LEU A 286 2.60 -21.62 -27.44
CA LEU A 286 3.68 -21.13 -26.59
C LEU A 286 4.18 -22.27 -25.70
N GLN A 287 5.51 -22.47 -25.67
CA GLN A 287 6.14 -23.49 -24.82
C GLN A 287 6.96 -22.88 -23.70
N LYS A 288 7.66 -21.78 -23.96
CA LYS A 288 8.50 -21.12 -22.97
C LYS A 288 8.44 -19.61 -23.07
N LEU A 289 8.56 -18.98 -21.91
CA LEU A 289 8.80 -17.55 -21.78
C LEU A 289 10.24 -17.34 -21.32
N GLY A 290 11.01 -16.58 -22.08
CA GLY A 290 12.36 -16.15 -21.72
C GLY A 290 12.35 -14.71 -21.26
N VAL A 291 13.07 -14.39 -20.20
CA VAL A 291 13.22 -13.01 -19.70
C VAL A 291 14.70 -12.73 -19.51
N LYS A 292 15.18 -11.61 -20.04
CA LYS A 292 16.59 -11.21 -19.94
C LYS A 292 16.70 -9.75 -19.53
N SER A 293 17.23 -9.49 -18.34
CA SER A 293 17.59 -8.14 -17.92
C SER A 293 18.84 -7.67 -18.66
N ALA A 294 19.05 -6.36 -18.69
CA ALA A 294 20.30 -5.79 -19.24
C ALA A 294 21.57 -6.29 -18.54
N ALA A 295 21.47 -6.67 -17.26
CA ALA A 295 22.60 -7.20 -16.48
C ALA A 295 22.89 -8.69 -16.74
N ASP A 296 21.97 -9.42 -17.38
CA ASP A 296 22.07 -10.87 -17.54
C ASP A 296 22.77 -11.24 -18.85
N ALA A 297 23.65 -12.25 -18.82
CA ALA A 297 24.28 -12.76 -20.03
C ALA A 297 23.28 -13.57 -20.89
N ASN A 298 22.46 -14.40 -20.24
CA ASN A 298 21.52 -15.33 -20.88
C ASN A 298 20.09 -15.11 -20.35
N PRO A 299 19.05 -15.40 -21.13
CA PRO A 299 17.67 -15.35 -20.65
C PRO A 299 17.40 -16.42 -19.57
N GLN A 300 16.61 -16.04 -18.56
CA GLN A 300 15.93 -16.97 -17.67
C GLN A 300 14.70 -17.53 -18.40
N TRP A 301 14.61 -18.85 -18.51
CA TRP A 301 13.50 -19.52 -19.19
C TRP A 301 12.50 -20.12 -18.21
N PHE A 302 11.23 -19.93 -18.48
CA PHE A 302 10.10 -20.52 -17.77
C PHE A 302 9.34 -21.42 -18.73
N ASP A 303 9.05 -22.65 -18.32
CA ASP A 303 8.16 -23.53 -19.07
C ASP A 303 6.71 -23.07 -18.90
N VAL A 304 5.93 -23.16 -19.98
CA VAL A 304 4.55 -22.69 -20.06
C VAL A 304 3.65 -23.84 -20.50
N THR A 305 2.49 -24.01 -19.85
CA THR A 305 1.50 -25.00 -20.28
C THR A 305 1.01 -24.66 -21.69
N PRO A 306 0.96 -25.59 -22.66
CA PRO A 306 0.69 -25.26 -24.08
C PRO A 306 -0.64 -24.55 -24.38
N ASP A 307 -1.64 -24.71 -23.53
CA ASP A 307 -2.96 -24.09 -23.63
C ASP A 307 -3.05 -22.72 -22.94
N SER A 308 -1.96 -22.28 -22.29
CA SER A 308 -1.90 -20.98 -21.63
C SER A 308 -2.16 -19.84 -22.61
N ARG A 309 -2.92 -18.86 -22.16
CA ARG A 309 -3.22 -17.62 -22.88
C ARG A 309 -2.94 -16.38 -22.05
N SER A 310 -2.94 -16.49 -20.72
CA SER A 310 -2.54 -15.43 -19.83
C SER A 310 -1.47 -15.90 -18.86
N LEU A 311 -0.40 -15.12 -18.74
CA LEU A 311 0.78 -15.39 -17.91
C LEU A 311 0.93 -14.24 -16.92
N ASP A 312 1.13 -14.54 -15.64
CA ASP A 312 1.43 -13.55 -14.60
C ASP A 312 2.92 -13.62 -14.25
N LEU A 313 3.73 -12.71 -14.82
CA LEU A 313 5.15 -12.56 -14.48
C LEU A 313 5.29 -11.56 -13.34
N MET A 314 5.63 -12.08 -12.17
CA MET A 314 6.02 -11.27 -11.03
C MET A 314 7.48 -10.86 -11.15
N TRP A 315 7.79 -9.63 -10.77
CA TRP A 315 9.14 -9.13 -10.74
C TRP A 315 9.44 -8.31 -9.48
N ASP A 316 10.70 -8.31 -9.07
CA ASP A 316 11.20 -7.51 -7.96
C ASP A 316 12.64 -7.06 -8.25
N VAL A 317 13.14 -6.09 -7.49
CA VAL A 317 14.55 -5.71 -7.51
C VAL A 317 15.31 -6.63 -6.56
N LYS A 318 16.37 -7.26 -7.08
CA LYS A 318 17.29 -8.06 -6.27
C LYS A 318 17.96 -7.15 -5.25
N VAL A 319 17.67 -7.37 -3.98
CA VAL A 319 18.25 -6.56 -2.91
C VAL A 319 19.74 -6.83 -2.83
N ASN A 320 20.56 -5.81 -3.10
CA ASN A 320 22.00 -5.87 -2.87
C ASN A 320 22.29 -5.69 -1.36
N GLN A 321 23.27 -6.40 -0.80
CA GLN A 321 23.70 -6.19 0.59
C GLN A 321 24.12 -4.73 0.88
N ALA A 322 24.63 -4.00 -0.12
CA ALA A 322 24.90 -2.56 0.01
C ALA A 322 23.60 -1.74 0.16
N GLN A 323 22.53 -2.10 -0.55
CA GLN A 323 21.21 -1.46 -0.43
C GLN A 323 20.52 -1.80 0.89
N LEU A 324 20.76 -2.98 1.48
CA LEU A 324 20.30 -3.28 2.85
C LEU A 324 20.87 -2.32 3.89
N ARG A 325 21.99 -1.65 3.58
CA ARG A 325 22.63 -0.66 4.45
C ARG A 325 22.25 0.78 4.11
N ASP A 326 21.51 1.00 3.02
CA ASP A 326 20.97 2.32 2.68
C ASP A 326 19.56 2.45 3.24
N LEU A 327 19.40 3.33 4.21
CA LEU A 327 18.12 3.58 4.88
C LEU A 327 17.38 4.79 4.29
N SER A 328 17.88 5.41 3.22
CA SER A 328 17.27 6.61 2.61
C SER A 328 15.85 6.36 2.08
N ASP A 329 15.56 5.11 1.70
CA ASP A 329 14.24 4.66 1.25
C ASP A 329 13.12 4.92 2.25
N ILE A 330 13.44 4.96 3.56
CA ILE A 330 12.47 5.29 4.62
C ILE A 330 11.89 6.69 4.40
N PHE A 331 12.66 7.63 3.85
CA PHE A 331 12.25 9.02 3.64
C PHE A 331 11.53 9.28 2.32
N LYS A 332 11.46 8.30 1.40
CA LYS A 332 10.82 8.50 0.08
C LYS A 332 9.39 8.99 0.19
N THR A 333 8.63 8.40 1.11
CA THR A 333 7.23 8.74 1.38
C THR A 333 6.89 8.68 2.87
N LEU A 334 7.83 9.12 3.73
CA LEU A 334 7.64 9.08 5.17
C LEU A 334 6.44 9.93 5.58
N GLN A 335 5.58 9.36 6.43
CA GLN A 335 4.46 10.06 7.02
C GLN A 335 4.64 10.10 8.53
N LEU A 336 4.37 11.26 9.11
CA LEU A 336 4.48 11.51 10.54
C LEU A 336 3.15 12.06 11.04
N ASN A 337 2.64 11.53 12.16
CA ASN A 337 1.46 12.13 12.80
C ASN A 337 1.91 13.28 13.70
N VAL A 338 1.35 14.47 13.48
CA VAL A 338 1.60 15.65 14.30
C VAL A 338 0.75 15.55 15.57
N LYS A 339 1.38 15.30 16.71
CA LYS A 339 0.73 15.26 18.04
C LYS A 339 1.51 16.10 19.04
N ASN A 340 1.01 17.30 19.34
CA ASN A 340 1.67 18.25 20.23
C ASN A 340 3.12 18.51 19.78
N GLU A 341 4.11 18.21 20.62
CA GLU A 341 5.55 18.37 20.32
C GLU A 341 6.19 17.12 19.69
N CYS A 342 5.40 16.10 19.32
CA CYS A 342 5.86 14.86 18.72
C CYS A 342 5.40 14.78 17.27
N LEU A 343 6.35 14.61 16.34
CA LEU A 343 6.07 14.05 15.02
C LEU A 343 6.24 12.53 15.13
N GLU A 344 5.13 11.83 15.30
CA GLU A 344 5.07 10.40 15.58
C GLU A 344 5.34 9.61 14.30
N VAL A 345 6.28 8.67 14.36
CA VAL A 345 6.64 7.76 13.27
C VAL A 345 6.40 6.32 13.70
N ASP A 346 5.84 5.50 12.81
CA ASP A 346 5.77 4.05 13.00
C ASP A 346 7.03 3.41 12.41
N LEU A 347 7.82 2.77 13.27
CA LEU A 347 9.06 2.08 12.89
C LEU A 347 8.82 0.60 12.57
N GLY A 348 7.56 0.14 12.53
CA GLY A 348 7.16 -1.23 12.27
C GLY A 348 7.19 -2.14 13.49
N ASN A 349 7.94 -1.78 14.53
CA ASN A 349 7.97 -2.45 15.84
C ASN A 349 7.36 -1.60 16.97
N GLY A 350 6.83 -0.42 16.65
CA GLY A 350 6.27 0.52 17.61
C GLY A 350 6.33 1.95 17.11
N LEU A 351 5.65 2.84 17.85
CA LEU A 351 5.64 4.27 17.59
C LEU A 351 6.86 4.93 18.28
N ALA A 352 7.48 5.88 17.59
CA ALA A 352 8.54 6.73 18.11
C ALA A 352 8.25 8.20 17.79
N CYS A 353 8.94 9.13 18.47
CA CYS A 353 8.69 10.56 18.32
C CYS A 353 9.93 11.29 17.82
N TYR A 354 9.81 12.02 16.72
CA TYR A 354 10.70 13.13 16.44
C TYR A 354 10.30 14.31 17.32
N ARG A 355 11.26 14.83 18.10
CA ARG A 355 11.07 16.00 18.98
C ARG A 355 12.12 17.05 18.65
N LYS A 356 11.75 18.32 18.83
CA LYS A 356 12.66 19.45 18.63
C LYS A 356 13.84 19.42 19.59
#